data_AF-A0A9E0DV11-F1
#
_entry.id   AF-A0A9E0DV11-F1
#
_cell.length_a   1.000
_cell.length_b   1.000
_cell.length_c   1.000
_cell.angle_alpha   90.00
_cell.angle_beta   90.00
_cell.angle_gamma   90.00
#
_symmetry.space_group_name_H-M   'P 1'
#
loop_
_entity.id
_entity.type
_entity.pdbx_description
1 polymer ?
#
loop_
_entity_poly.entity_id
_entity_poly.type
_entity_poly.pdbx_seq_one_letter_code
_entity_poly.pdbx_strand_id
1 'polypeptide(L)'
;MAVDGRQAALDNALKQIEKDFGKGAIMRLGEAADKMNVEVISTGSLAIDLAVGVGGFPRGRVIEIYGPESSGKTTVALHAVAEAQKQGGIAAFIDAEHAMDPVYARNLGVDINNLLISQPDNGEQALEITESLVRSGAVDIVVVDSVAALVPKAEIEGEMGDAHVGLQARLMSKALRKLTGIISKSKTVVIFINQLREKVGVMFGNPETTTGGRALKFYSSVRLDVRKGELIKANNENVGTRTKVKVVKNKVAPPFKVAEFDLMYGTGISKEGTLIDIGTSMDIINKSGAWYSYNGERMGQGKESAKAYLNEHPEVALEIDRIIRDTLAVGPEEIDVIGEEVHEEQE
;
A
#
# COMPACT_ATOMS: atom_id res chain seq x y z
N MET A 1 49.99 0.88 -14.41
CA MET A 1 50.17 2.17 -13.68
C MET A 1 49.10 3.24 -13.97
N ALA A 2 48.13 3.05 -14.88
CA ALA A 2 47.08 4.06 -15.16
C ALA A 2 45.74 3.84 -14.42
N VAL A 3 45.57 2.68 -13.75
CA VAL A 3 44.33 2.29 -13.06
C VAL A 3 44.23 2.92 -11.66
N ASP A 4 45.37 3.14 -11.01
CA ASP A 4 45.47 3.57 -9.60
C ASP A 4 45.05 5.04 -9.37
N GLY A 5 45.38 5.93 -10.31
CA GLY A 5 45.03 7.36 -10.22
C GLY A 5 43.53 7.65 -10.36
N ARG A 6 42.79 6.82 -11.12
CA ARG A 6 41.32 6.93 -11.24
C ARG A 6 40.62 6.52 -9.95
N GLN A 7 41.09 5.45 -9.31
CA GLN A 7 40.52 4.98 -8.06
C GLN A 7 40.77 5.99 -6.93
N ALA A 8 41.98 6.52 -6.82
CA ALA A 8 42.29 7.56 -5.83
C ALA A 8 41.47 8.86 -6.04
N ALA A 9 41.28 9.28 -7.29
CA ALA A 9 40.44 10.44 -7.61
C ALA A 9 38.96 10.19 -7.26
N LEU A 10 38.45 8.98 -7.54
CA LEU A 10 37.12 8.56 -7.17
C LEU A 10 36.93 8.55 -5.65
N ASP A 11 37.86 7.95 -4.90
CA ASP A 11 37.77 7.85 -3.44
C ASP A 11 37.83 9.22 -2.76
N ASN A 12 38.62 10.15 -3.30
CA ASN A 12 38.65 11.53 -2.84
C ASN A 12 37.33 12.26 -3.13
N ALA A 13 36.75 12.05 -4.31
CA ALA A 13 35.45 12.61 -4.64
C ALA A 13 34.34 12.05 -3.74
N LEU A 14 34.34 10.73 -3.47
CA LEU A 14 33.39 10.09 -2.56
C LEU A 14 33.51 10.64 -1.13
N LYS A 15 34.73 10.77 -0.60
CA LYS A 15 34.98 11.37 0.73
C LYS A 15 34.53 12.83 0.81
N GLN A 16 34.76 13.60 -0.26
CA GLN A 16 34.33 14.99 -0.32
C GLN A 16 32.80 15.09 -0.33
N ILE A 17 32.12 14.24 -1.11
CA ILE A 17 30.65 14.16 -1.14
C ILE A 17 30.09 13.78 0.24
N GLU A 18 30.65 12.78 0.92
CA GLU A 18 30.21 12.42 2.28
C GLU A 18 30.47 13.52 3.31
N LYS A 19 31.57 14.27 3.17
CA LYS A 19 31.88 15.41 4.05
C LYS A 19 30.89 16.56 3.85
N ASP A 20 30.54 16.86 2.61
CA ASP A 20 29.68 18.00 2.26
C ASP A 20 28.19 17.70 2.47
N PHE A 21 27.77 16.45 2.25
CA PHE A 21 26.34 16.05 2.24
C PHE A 21 25.97 15.03 3.32
N GLY A 22 26.92 14.57 4.12
CA GLY A 22 26.73 13.61 5.20
C GLY A 22 27.00 12.15 4.80
N LYS A 23 27.20 11.30 5.81
CA LYS A 23 27.40 9.85 5.61
C LYS A 23 26.22 9.24 4.85
N GLY A 24 26.52 8.43 3.84
CA GLY A 24 25.51 7.77 3.00
C GLY A 24 24.89 8.65 1.91
N ALA A 25 25.41 9.86 1.68
CA ALA A 25 25.01 10.70 0.54
C ALA A 25 25.36 10.07 -0.83
N ILE A 26 26.38 9.21 -0.87
CA ILE A 26 26.76 8.40 -2.02
C ILE A 26 27.29 7.06 -1.54
N MET A 27 26.86 5.96 -2.16
CA MET A 27 27.24 4.60 -1.81
C MET A 27 27.27 3.72 -3.06
N ARG A 28 28.00 2.61 -3.03
CA ARG A 28 27.90 1.60 -4.09
C ARG A 28 26.55 0.88 -3.98
N LEU A 29 25.97 0.50 -5.12
CA LEU A 29 24.65 -0.12 -5.14
C LEU A 29 24.62 -1.47 -4.39
N GLY A 30 25.69 -2.28 -4.51
CA GLY A 30 25.81 -3.54 -3.75
C GLY A 30 25.85 -3.32 -2.23
N GLU A 31 26.58 -2.31 -1.77
CA GLU A 31 26.62 -1.93 -0.33
C GLU A 31 25.28 -1.34 0.15
N ALA A 32 24.49 -0.78 -0.75
CA ALA A 32 23.14 -0.30 -0.48
C ALA A 32 22.12 -1.44 -0.47
N ALA A 33 22.31 -2.48 -1.29
CA ALA A 33 21.39 -3.62 -1.42
C ALA A 33 21.20 -4.36 -0.08
N ASP A 34 22.28 -4.63 0.66
CA ASP A 34 22.22 -5.26 1.99
C ASP A 34 21.50 -4.39 3.04
N LYS A 35 21.50 -3.06 2.85
CA LYS A 35 20.78 -2.10 3.68
C LYS A 35 19.37 -1.77 3.17
N MET A 36 18.99 -2.29 2.02
CA MET A 36 17.75 -2.00 1.31
C MET A 36 16.70 -3.09 1.46
N ASN A 37 16.77 -3.92 2.51
CA ASN A 37 15.61 -4.71 2.92
C ASN A 37 14.43 -3.76 3.10
N VAL A 38 13.40 -3.95 2.25
CA VAL A 38 12.24 -3.07 2.21
C VAL A 38 11.40 -3.42 3.42
N GLU A 39 11.56 -2.67 4.51
CA GLU A 39 10.65 -2.76 5.64
C GLU A 39 9.23 -2.41 5.19
N VAL A 40 8.24 -3.16 5.68
CA VAL A 40 6.84 -3.02 5.28
C VAL A 40 5.91 -2.92 6.47
N ILE A 41 4.73 -2.35 6.24
CA ILE A 41 3.55 -2.44 7.11
C ILE A 41 2.53 -3.32 6.38
N SER A 42 2.01 -4.37 7.01
CA SER A 42 0.97 -5.22 6.39
C SER A 42 -0.24 -4.36 6.00
N THR A 43 -0.86 -4.69 4.87
CA THR A 43 -2.10 -4.04 4.43
C THR A 43 -3.32 -4.51 5.22
N GLY A 44 -3.16 -5.52 6.09
CA GLY A 44 -4.24 -6.23 6.77
C GLY A 44 -5.00 -7.23 5.89
N SER A 45 -4.59 -7.36 4.62
CA SER A 45 -5.08 -8.36 3.67
C SER A 45 -3.92 -9.18 3.15
N LEU A 46 -3.90 -10.48 3.48
CA LEU A 46 -2.90 -11.42 2.96
C LEU A 46 -2.86 -11.38 1.42
N ALA A 47 -4.03 -11.32 0.77
CA ALA A 47 -4.10 -11.26 -0.68
C ALA A 47 -3.39 -10.01 -1.26
N ILE A 48 -3.57 -8.83 -0.63
CA ILE A 48 -2.90 -7.61 -1.08
C ILE A 48 -1.40 -7.68 -0.78
N ASP A 49 -1.00 -8.16 0.40
CA ASP A 49 0.41 -8.32 0.80
C ASP A 49 1.18 -9.17 -0.22
N LEU A 50 0.58 -10.28 -0.66
CA LEU A 50 1.13 -11.16 -1.71
C LEU A 50 1.13 -10.52 -3.10
N ALA A 51 0.07 -9.78 -3.46
CA ALA A 51 0.00 -9.07 -4.74
C ALA A 51 1.00 -7.91 -4.82
N VAL A 52 1.29 -7.23 -3.71
CA VAL A 52 2.34 -6.21 -3.62
C VAL A 52 3.73 -6.86 -3.68
N GLY A 53 3.87 -8.12 -3.22
CA GLY A 53 5.05 -8.95 -3.45
C GLY A 53 6.21 -8.76 -2.48
N VAL A 54 6.16 -7.72 -1.64
CA VAL A 54 7.09 -7.50 -0.53
C VAL A 54 6.43 -7.73 0.84
N GLY A 55 5.20 -8.25 0.86
CA GLY A 55 4.49 -8.59 2.11
C GLY A 55 3.74 -7.43 2.77
N GLY A 56 3.66 -6.26 2.14
CA GLY A 56 2.92 -5.11 2.67
C GLY A 56 3.26 -3.80 1.97
N PHE A 57 2.84 -2.67 2.56
CA PHE A 57 3.20 -1.34 2.09
C PHE A 57 4.62 -0.97 2.50
N PRO A 58 5.50 -0.60 1.55
CA PRO A 58 6.89 -0.29 1.83
C PRO A 58 7.02 1.01 2.64
N ARG A 59 7.73 0.94 3.76
CA ARG A 59 8.07 2.08 4.62
C ARG A 59 8.86 3.15 3.86
N GLY A 60 8.61 4.40 4.20
CA GLY A 60 9.23 5.56 3.57
C GLY A 60 8.81 5.76 2.11
N ARG A 61 7.61 5.33 1.73
CA ARG A 61 7.07 5.48 0.37
C ARG A 61 5.67 6.07 0.37
N VAL A 62 5.32 6.67 -0.77
CA VAL A 62 3.97 7.11 -1.10
C VAL A 62 3.19 5.95 -1.74
N ILE A 63 1.97 5.72 -1.28
CA ILE A 63 1.01 4.74 -1.79
C ILE A 63 -0.22 5.50 -2.28
N GLU A 64 -0.77 5.13 -3.44
CA GLU A 64 -2.08 5.65 -3.88
C GLU A 64 -3.08 4.50 -3.94
N ILE A 65 -4.22 4.66 -3.27
CA ILE A 65 -5.35 3.74 -3.32
C ILE A 65 -6.51 4.47 -3.99
N TYR A 66 -6.91 4.01 -5.18
CA TYR A 66 -7.95 4.69 -5.95
C TYR A 66 -8.99 3.70 -6.48
N GLY A 67 -10.14 4.23 -6.90
CA GLY A 67 -11.24 3.41 -7.40
C GLY A 67 -12.58 4.15 -7.31
N PRO A 68 -13.68 3.49 -7.73
CA PRO A 68 -15.02 4.04 -7.63
C PRO A 68 -15.42 4.35 -6.18
N GLU A 69 -16.52 5.07 -6.00
CA GLU A 69 -17.16 5.22 -4.70
C GLU A 69 -17.57 3.86 -4.12
N SER A 70 -17.55 3.75 -2.79
CA SER A 70 -17.93 2.51 -2.08
C SER A 70 -17.18 1.24 -2.51
N SER A 71 -15.99 1.37 -3.11
CA SER A 71 -15.19 0.22 -3.55
C SER A 71 -14.35 -0.42 -2.45
N GLY A 72 -14.27 0.19 -1.26
CA GLY A 72 -13.48 -0.30 -0.12
C GLY A 72 -12.12 0.38 0.09
N LYS A 73 -11.85 1.50 -0.60
CA LYS A 73 -10.58 2.25 -0.48
C LYS A 73 -10.21 2.61 0.96
N THR A 74 -11.13 3.28 1.66
CA THR A 74 -10.96 3.68 3.06
C THR A 74 -10.84 2.46 3.98
N THR A 75 -11.59 1.39 3.73
CA THR A 75 -11.45 0.14 4.50
C THR A 75 -10.05 -0.48 4.36
N VAL A 76 -9.50 -0.54 3.15
CA VAL A 76 -8.12 -1.03 2.94
C VAL A 76 -7.10 -0.15 3.68
N ALA A 77 -7.27 1.17 3.65
CA ALA A 77 -6.38 2.08 4.36
C ALA A 77 -6.49 1.93 5.88
N LEU A 78 -7.71 1.79 6.43
CA LEU A 78 -7.94 1.60 7.86
C LEU A 78 -7.38 0.26 8.36
N HIS A 79 -7.42 -0.81 7.54
CA HIS A 79 -6.75 -2.06 7.89
C HIS A 79 -5.22 -1.89 7.98
N ALA A 80 -4.60 -1.16 7.06
CA ALA A 80 -3.17 -0.86 7.15
C ALA A 80 -2.83 0.00 8.39
N VAL A 81 -3.71 0.94 8.76
CA VAL A 81 -3.60 1.70 10.01
C VAL A 81 -3.68 0.77 11.23
N ALA A 82 -4.66 -0.13 11.28
CA ALA A 82 -4.80 -1.09 12.37
C ALA A 82 -3.57 -1.99 12.50
N GLU A 83 -3.00 -2.48 11.40
CA GLU A 83 -1.77 -3.29 11.43
C GLU A 83 -0.54 -2.49 11.87
N ALA A 84 -0.43 -1.21 11.49
CA ALA A 84 0.63 -0.33 12.01
C ALA A 84 0.53 -0.15 13.53
N GLN A 85 -0.67 0.10 14.05
CA GLN A 85 -0.92 0.27 15.48
C GLN A 85 -0.66 -1.02 16.28
N LYS A 86 -1.03 -2.19 15.74
CA LYS A 86 -0.73 -3.49 16.35
C LYS A 86 0.77 -3.73 16.55
N GLN A 87 1.60 -3.16 15.68
CA GLN A 87 3.06 -3.22 15.78
C GLN A 87 3.63 -2.14 16.72
N GLY A 88 2.78 -1.41 17.46
CA GLY A 88 3.17 -0.32 18.34
C GLY A 88 3.47 1.00 17.62
N GLY A 89 3.17 1.10 16.32
CA GLY A 89 3.40 2.29 15.51
C GLY A 89 2.34 3.38 15.72
N ILE A 90 2.71 4.62 15.41
CA ILE A 90 1.80 5.77 15.49
C ILE A 90 1.16 6.01 14.13
N ALA A 91 -0.16 6.15 14.11
CA ALA A 91 -0.94 6.40 12.90
C ALA A 91 -1.59 7.79 12.94
N ALA A 92 -1.69 8.40 11.76
CA ALA A 92 -2.46 9.63 11.57
C ALA A 92 -3.39 9.52 10.36
N PHE A 93 -4.53 10.22 10.44
CA PHE A 93 -5.52 10.28 9.39
C PHE A 93 -5.96 11.71 9.13
N ILE A 94 -5.80 12.16 7.89
CA ILE A 94 -6.21 13.46 7.40
C ILE A 94 -7.53 13.27 6.65
N ASP A 95 -8.63 13.53 7.34
CA ASP A 95 -10.00 13.35 6.86
C ASP A 95 -10.49 14.66 6.20
N ALA A 96 -10.07 14.86 4.95
CA ALA A 96 -10.52 15.98 4.13
C ALA A 96 -11.95 15.77 3.57
N GLU A 97 -12.45 14.53 3.53
CA GLU A 97 -13.84 14.24 3.14
C GLU A 97 -14.85 14.44 4.29
N HIS A 98 -14.38 14.64 5.54
CA HIS A 98 -15.20 14.74 6.74
C HIS A 98 -16.17 13.55 6.91
N ALA A 99 -15.73 12.36 6.51
CA ALA A 99 -16.59 11.18 6.35
C ALA A 99 -16.14 9.98 7.20
N MET A 100 -15.14 10.14 8.06
CA MET A 100 -14.69 9.04 8.91
C MET A 100 -15.74 8.66 9.95
N ASP A 101 -16.08 7.37 10.01
CA ASP A 101 -16.86 6.75 11.08
C ASP A 101 -15.94 6.07 12.13
N PRO A 102 -15.83 6.61 13.36
CA PRO A 102 -14.99 6.03 14.41
C PRO A 102 -15.47 4.64 14.87
N VAL A 103 -16.76 4.35 14.80
CA VAL A 103 -17.32 3.05 15.19
C VAL A 103 -16.89 2.00 14.17
N TYR A 104 -17.02 2.32 12.88
CA TYR A 104 -16.56 1.43 11.83
C TYR A 104 -15.04 1.20 11.92
N ALA A 105 -14.24 2.26 12.07
CA ALA A 105 -12.79 2.13 12.22
C ALA A 105 -12.40 1.24 13.42
N ARG A 106 -13.08 1.38 14.56
CA ARG A 106 -12.86 0.51 15.73
C ARG A 106 -13.14 -0.96 15.41
N ASN A 107 -14.23 -1.24 14.70
CA ASN A 107 -14.56 -2.61 14.30
C ASN A 107 -13.52 -3.23 13.35
N LEU A 108 -12.81 -2.41 12.58
CA LEU A 108 -11.68 -2.85 11.75
C LEU A 108 -10.39 -3.10 12.56
N GLY A 109 -10.41 -2.84 13.87
CA GLY A 109 -9.27 -3.02 14.77
C GLY A 109 -8.37 -1.80 14.90
N VAL A 110 -8.84 -0.62 14.48
CA VAL A 110 -8.12 0.65 14.70
C VAL A 110 -8.28 1.07 16.16
N ASP A 111 -7.16 1.40 16.80
CA ASP A 111 -7.15 2.04 18.11
C ASP A 111 -7.50 3.52 17.97
N ILE A 112 -8.78 3.83 18.16
CA ILE A 112 -9.34 5.17 18.04
C ILE A 112 -8.76 6.14 19.06
N ASN A 113 -8.35 5.67 20.24
CA ASN A 113 -7.85 6.57 21.29
C ASN A 113 -6.45 7.10 20.96
N ASN A 114 -5.68 6.34 20.18
CA ASN A 114 -4.31 6.66 19.80
C ASN A 114 -4.17 7.06 18.31
N LEU A 115 -5.26 7.08 17.54
CA LEU A 115 -5.26 7.55 16.16
C LEU A 115 -5.27 9.09 16.15
N LEU A 116 -4.23 9.70 15.57
CA LEU A 116 -4.21 11.14 15.32
C LEU A 116 -5.17 11.46 14.17
N ILE A 117 -6.11 12.38 14.38
CA ILE A 117 -7.04 12.81 13.33
C ILE A 117 -6.92 14.32 13.08
N SER A 118 -6.99 14.70 11.81
CA SER A 118 -7.09 16.09 11.38
C SER A 118 -8.19 16.24 10.34
N GLN A 119 -9.05 17.24 10.51
CA GLN A 119 -10.07 17.63 9.56
C GLN A 119 -9.74 19.04 9.04
N PRO A 120 -8.94 19.14 7.97
CA PRO A 120 -8.43 20.41 7.47
C PRO A 120 -9.49 21.21 6.68
N ASP A 121 -9.39 22.53 6.73
CA ASP A 121 -10.24 23.48 6.02
C ASP A 121 -9.91 23.58 4.52
N ASN A 122 -8.68 23.26 4.11
CA ASN A 122 -8.23 23.34 2.71
C ASN A 122 -7.06 22.38 2.41
N GLY A 123 -6.78 22.21 1.12
CA GLY A 123 -5.76 21.32 0.61
C GLY A 123 -4.33 21.69 1.02
N GLU A 124 -3.99 22.98 1.09
CA GLU A 124 -2.69 23.44 1.58
C GLU A 124 -2.46 23.00 3.03
N GLN A 125 -3.42 23.31 3.91
CA GLN A 125 -3.36 22.97 5.33
C GLN A 125 -3.26 21.45 5.54
N ALA A 126 -4.04 20.65 4.80
CA ALA A 126 -3.99 19.20 4.85
C ALA A 126 -2.57 18.65 4.55
N LEU A 127 -1.93 19.19 3.51
CA LEU A 127 -0.60 18.76 3.07
C LEU A 127 0.52 19.29 3.99
N GLU A 128 0.35 20.47 4.60
CA GLU A 128 1.28 21.02 5.61
C GLU A 128 1.22 20.23 6.92
N ILE A 129 0.04 19.82 7.36
CA ILE A 129 -0.14 18.93 8.52
C ILE A 129 0.51 17.57 8.23
N THR A 130 0.24 17.00 7.05
CA THR A 130 0.89 15.75 6.59
C THR A 130 2.42 15.89 6.62
N GLU A 131 2.96 16.99 6.11
CA GLU A 131 4.39 17.23 6.11
C GLU A 131 4.97 17.32 7.53
N SER A 132 4.30 18.03 8.42
CA SER A 132 4.74 18.22 9.81
C SER A 132 4.77 16.89 10.57
N LEU A 133 3.73 16.07 10.40
CA LEU A 133 3.65 14.73 10.98
C LEU A 133 4.78 13.82 10.48
N VAL A 134 5.00 13.75 9.16
CA VAL A 134 6.07 12.95 8.57
C VAL A 134 7.45 13.46 9.01
N ARG A 135 7.65 14.78 9.05
CA ARG A 135 8.93 15.41 9.44
C ARG A 135 9.29 15.16 10.91
N SER A 136 8.30 14.98 11.78
CA SER A 136 8.53 14.65 13.19
C SER A 136 9.33 13.34 13.37
N GLY A 137 9.25 12.42 12.39
CA GLY A 137 9.86 11.09 12.47
C GLY A 137 9.15 10.14 13.45
N ALA A 138 8.08 10.58 14.12
CA ALA A 138 7.36 9.80 15.11
C ALA A 138 6.19 8.99 14.52
N VAL A 139 5.71 9.34 13.33
CA VAL A 139 4.53 8.72 12.70
C VAL A 139 4.94 7.64 11.71
N ASP A 140 4.41 6.44 11.88
CA ASP A 140 4.67 5.27 11.04
C ASP A 140 3.82 5.26 9.77
N ILE A 141 2.56 5.69 9.88
CA ILE A 141 1.61 5.70 8.77
C ILE A 141 0.73 6.96 8.79
N VAL A 142 0.56 7.59 7.63
CA VAL A 142 -0.37 8.71 7.43
C VAL A 142 -1.30 8.38 6.28
N VAL A 143 -2.60 8.49 6.50
CA VAL A 143 -3.63 8.38 5.45
C VAL A 143 -4.19 9.78 5.14
N VAL A 144 -4.32 10.11 3.86
CA VAL A 144 -4.99 11.32 3.38
C VAL A 144 -6.23 10.92 2.58
N ASP A 145 -7.41 11.15 3.15
CA ASP A 145 -8.72 10.80 2.58
C ASP A 145 -9.54 12.08 2.32
N SER A 146 -9.64 12.57 1.08
CA SER A 146 -9.02 12.08 -0.15
C SER A 146 -8.41 13.20 -0.97
N VAL A 147 -7.59 12.84 -1.96
CA VAL A 147 -6.97 13.81 -2.89
C VAL A 147 -8.03 14.66 -3.60
N ALA A 148 -9.21 14.12 -3.87
CA ALA A 148 -10.29 14.88 -4.50
C ALA A 148 -10.79 16.03 -3.61
N ALA A 149 -10.76 15.85 -2.29
CA ALA A 149 -11.18 16.83 -1.30
C ALA A 149 -10.07 17.83 -0.90
N LEU A 150 -8.85 17.68 -1.44
CA LEU A 150 -7.76 18.66 -1.24
C LEU A 150 -7.98 19.91 -2.11
N VAL A 151 -9.03 20.67 -1.80
CA VAL A 151 -9.42 21.87 -2.52
C VAL A 151 -8.51 23.03 -2.11
N PRO A 152 -7.82 23.70 -3.05
CA PRO A 152 -6.96 24.83 -2.72
C PRO A 152 -7.73 25.98 -2.07
N LYS A 153 -7.11 26.68 -1.13
CA LYS A 153 -7.73 27.81 -0.41
C LYS A 153 -8.37 28.85 -1.33
N ALA A 154 -7.68 29.21 -2.42
CA ALA A 154 -8.19 30.20 -3.37
C ALA A 154 -9.45 29.75 -4.13
N GLU A 155 -9.68 28.44 -4.26
CA GLU A 155 -10.89 27.88 -4.86
C GLU A 155 -12.06 27.85 -3.86
N ILE A 156 -11.77 27.70 -2.56
CA ILE A 156 -12.78 27.77 -1.48
C ILE A 156 -13.25 29.20 -1.24
N GLU A 157 -12.33 30.17 -1.29
CA GLU A 157 -12.63 31.60 -1.08
C GLU A 157 -13.18 32.29 -2.34
N GLY A 158 -13.04 31.67 -3.51
CA GLY A 158 -13.52 32.17 -4.79
C GLY A 158 -15.03 31.99 -4.99
N GLU A 159 -15.56 32.60 -6.05
CA GLU A 159 -16.95 32.40 -6.44
C GLU A 159 -17.11 31.11 -7.27
N MET A 160 -18.30 30.49 -7.26
CA MET A 160 -18.55 29.24 -8.00
C MET A 160 -18.26 29.32 -9.52
N GLY A 161 -18.26 30.54 -10.09
CA GLY A 161 -17.96 30.79 -11.49
C GLY A 161 -16.49 31.00 -11.82
N ASP A 162 -15.61 31.08 -10.81
CA ASP A 162 -14.21 31.40 -11.01
C ASP A 162 -13.42 30.24 -11.63
N ALA A 163 -12.63 30.57 -12.65
CA ALA A 163 -11.84 29.58 -13.37
C ALA A 163 -10.51 29.28 -12.65
N HIS A 164 -10.47 28.24 -11.81
CA HIS A 164 -9.26 27.78 -11.13
C HIS A 164 -8.57 26.60 -11.85
N VAL A 165 -8.22 26.79 -13.13
CA VAL A 165 -7.70 25.69 -13.96
C VAL A 165 -6.38 25.13 -13.41
N GLY A 166 -6.42 23.86 -12.98
CA GLY A 166 -5.23 23.09 -12.60
C GLY A 166 -4.58 23.49 -11.27
N LEU A 167 -5.26 24.26 -10.43
CA LEU A 167 -4.72 24.72 -9.15
C LEU A 167 -4.37 23.55 -8.22
N GLN A 168 -5.30 22.61 -8.07
CA GLN A 168 -5.10 21.38 -7.28
C GLN A 168 -3.91 20.54 -7.80
N ALA A 169 -3.75 20.41 -9.12
CA ALA A 169 -2.63 19.67 -9.71
C ALA A 169 -1.26 20.33 -9.41
N ARG A 170 -1.20 21.66 -9.38
CA ARG A 170 0.00 22.42 -9.01
C ARG A 170 0.31 22.28 -7.52
N LEU A 171 -0.71 22.36 -6.66
CA LEU A 171 -0.61 22.13 -5.23
C LEU A 171 0.01 20.75 -4.95
N MET A 172 -0.60 19.69 -5.50
CA MET A 172 -0.11 18.31 -5.35
C MET A 172 1.33 18.15 -5.86
N SER A 173 1.66 18.76 -6.99
CA SER A 173 3.02 18.70 -7.55
C SER A 173 4.06 19.35 -6.64
N LYS A 174 3.73 20.50 -6.03
CA LYS A 174 4.61 21.20 -5.10
C LYS A 174 4.76 20.42 -3.79
N ALA A 175 3.65 19.96 -3.22
CA ALA A 175 3.65 19.21 -1.96
C ALA A 175 4.40 17.89 -2.08
N LEU A 176 4.12 17.06 -3.08
CA LEU A 176 4.78 15.76 -3.25
C LEU A 176 6.29 15.89 -3.49
N ARG A 177 6.73 16.94 -4.19
CA ARG A 177 8.16 17.23 -4.38
C ARG A 177 8.88 17.46 -3.04
N LYS A 178 8.22 18.14 -2.10
CA LYS A 178 8.75 18.42 -0.76
C LYS A 178 8.64 17.20 0.15
N LEU A 179 7.49 16.52 0.13
CA LEU A 179 7.16 15.38 0.99
C LEU A 179 8.03 14.16 0.71
N THR A 180 8.26 13.79 -0.56
CA THR A 180 8.89 12.50 -0.92
C THR A 180 10.26 12.29 -0.26
N GLY A 181 11.09 13.34 -0.20
CA GLY A 181 12.40 13.26 0.44
C GLY A 181 12.31 13.08 1.96
N ILE A 182 11.29 13.68 2.59
CA ILE A 182 11.08 13.59 4.05
C ILE A 182 10.51 12.20 4.38
N ILE A 183 9.51 11.74 3.63
CA ILE A 183 8.89 10.42 3.73
C ILE A 183 9.97 9.32 3.69
N SER A 184 10.90 9.39 2.73
CA SER A 184 11.98 8.41 2.63
C SER A 184 12.91 8.39 3.85
N LYS A 185 13.14 9.54 4.50
CA LYS A 185 14.03 9.66 5.67
C LYS A 185 13.33 9.25 6.96
N SER A 186 12.05 9.58 7.12
CA SER A 186 11.26 9.26 8.31
C SER A 186 10.77 7.82 8.34
N LYS A 187 10.87 7.08 7.22
CA LYS A 187 10.32 5.73 7.06
C LYS A 187 8.79 5.64 7.25
N THR A 188 8.09 6.78 7.22
CA THR A 188 6.63 6.85 7.27
C THR A 188 6.02 6.31 5.96
N VAL A 189 4.98 5.49 6.03
CA VAL A 189 4.12 5.16 4.89
C VAL A 189 3.08 6.27 4.72
N VAL A 190 2.98 6.87 3.54
CA VAL A 190 1.94 7.88 3.27
C VAL A 190 0.99 7.36 2.21
N ILE A 191 -0.26 7.13 2.61
CA ILE A 191 -1.34 6.64 1.76
C ILE A 191 -2.21 7.83 1.33
N PHE A 192 -2.35 8.02 0.02
CA PHE A 192 -3.35 8.91 -0.55
C PHE A 192 -4.52 8.08 -1.08
N ILE A 193 -5.72 8.33 -0.56
CA ILE A 193 -6.95 7.82 -1.15
C ILE A 193 -7.37 8.77 -2.27
N ASN A 194 -7.82 8.20 -3.38
CA ASN A 194 -8.19 8.98 -4.54
C ASN A 194 -9.47 8.43 -5.20
N GLN A 195 -10.17 9.30 -5.91
CA GLN A 195 -11.39 8.97 -6.64
C GLN A 195 -11.12 8.88 -8.13
N LEU A 196 -11.93 8.08 -8.82
CA LEU A 196 -11.97 8.09 -10.28
C LEU A 196 -12.83 9.26 -10.80
N ARG A 197 -12.41 9.80 -11.93
CA ARG A 197 -13.13 10.77 -12.78
C ARG A 197 -12.99 10.33 -14.22
N GLU A 198 -13.88 10.79 -15.08
CA GLU A 198 -13.79 10.52 -16.52
C GLU A 198 -13.21 11.74 -17.26
N LYS A 199 -12.34 11.48 -18.23
CA LYS A 199 -11.87 12.51 -19.16
C LYS A 199 -12.87 12.70 -20.29
N VAL A 200 -13.48 13.87 -20.33
CA VAL A 200 -14.35 14.28 -21.45
C VAL A 200 -13.56 14.27 -22.76
N GLY A 201 -14.15 13.72 -23.82
CA GLY A 201 -13.57 13.72 -25.17
C GLY A 201 -12.67 12.54 -25.53
N VAL A 202 -12.54 11.53 -24.66
CA VAL A 202 -11.83 10.27 -24.99
C VAL A 202 -12.80 9.32 -25.71
N MET A 203 -12.64 9.15 -27.03
CA MET A 203 -13.47 8.24 -27.84
C MET A 203 -12.91 6.80 -27.92
N PHE A 204 -11.61 6.62 -27.62
CA PHE A 204 -10.94 5.32 -27.66
C PHE A 204 -10.03 5.13 -26.43
N GLY A 205 -10.05 3.94 -25.83
CA GLY A 205 -9.26 3.60 -24.63
C GLY A 205 -10.02 3.77 -23.31
N ASN A 206 -9.30 3.73 -22.19
CA ASN A 206 -9.90 3.93 -20.86
C ASN A 206 -10.04 5.44 -20.55
N PRO A 207 -11.26 5.98 -20.38
CA PRO A 207 -11.48 7.39 -20.06
C PRO A 207 -11.17 7.74 -18.59
N GLU A 208 -11.00 6.75 -17.72
CA GLU A 208 -10.80 6.95 -16.29
C GLU A 208 -9.46 7.64 -15.96
N THR A 209 -9.52 8.60 -15.04
CA THR A 209 -8.37 9.29 -14.47
C THR A 209 -8.57 9.52 -12.97
N THR A 210 -7.50 9.82 -12.26
CA THR A 210 -7.54 10.22 -10.84
C THR A 210 -7.41 11.73 -10.71
N THR A 211 -7.86 12.30 -9.60
CA THR A 211 -7.77 13.74 -9.30
C THR A 211 -6.37 14.14 -8.83
N GLY A 212 -6.09 15.45 -8.68
CA GLY A 212 -4.78 15.94 -8.24
C GLY A 212 -3.68 15.95 -9.31
N GLY A 213 -4.03 15.80 -10.59
CA GLY A 213 -3.09 15.83 -11.70
C GLY A 213 -2.25 14.56 -11.84
N ARG A 214 -1.03 14.68 -12.38
CA ARG A 214 -0.15 13.52 -12.67
C ARG A 214 0.90 13.23 -11.60
N ALA A 215 1.17 14.19 -10.71
CA ALA A 215 2.29 14.09 -9.77
C ALA A 215 2.20 12.83 -8.90
N LEU A 216 1.05 12.58 -8.27
CA LEU A 216 0.83 11.42 -7.42
C LEU A 216 1.14 10.11 -8.16
N LYS A 217 0.68 9.98 -9.42
CA LYS A 217 0.98 8.79 -10.25
C LYS A 217 2.47 8.52 -10.40
N PHE A 218 3.32 9.54 -10.44
CA PHE A 218 4.77 9.40 -10.57
C PHE A 218 5.48 9.14 -9.24
N TYR A 219 5.08 9.87 -8.19
CA TYR A 219 5.66 9.77 -6.85
C TYR A 219 5.27 8.50 -6.10
N SER A 220 4.05 7.97 -6.30
CA SER A 220 3.63 6.72 -5.67
C SER A 220 4.54 5.56 -6.08
N SER A 221 4.99 4.79 -5.09
CA SER A 221 5.73 3.55 -5.30
C SER A 221 4.80 2.39 -5.59
N VAL A 222 3.65 2.35 -4.91
CA VAL A 222 2.59 1.38 -5.15
C VAL A 222 1.30 2.14 -5.48
N ARG A 223 0.57 1.66 -6.50
CA ARG A 223 -0.77 2.18 -6.84
C ARG A 223 -1.74 1.01 -6.91
N LEU A 224 -2.85 1.12 -6.18
CA LEU A 224 -3.90 0.12 -6.10
C LEU A 224 -5.18 0.64 -6.75
N ASP A 225 -5.73 -0.12 -7.71
CA ASP A 225 -7.08 0.08 -8.27
C ASP A 225 -8.03 -0.87 -7.55
N VAL A 226 -8.88 -0.34 -6.68
CA VAL A 226 -9.82 -1.09 -5.84
C VAL A 226 -11.21 -1.00 -6.45
N ARG A 227 -11.79 -2.17 -6.78
CA ARG A 227 -13.13 -2.27 -7.37
C ARG A 227 -14.02 -3.23 -6.61
N LYS A 228 -15.28 -2.82 -6.47
CA LYS A 228 -16.38 -3.65 -5.97
C LYS A 228 -16.78 -4.66 -7.06
N GLY A 229 -16.84 -5.93 -6.68
CA GLY A 229 -17.37 -7.03 -7.47
C GLY A 229 -18.75 -7.45 -7.00
N GLU A 230 -19.00 -8.76 -7.00
CA GLU A 230 -20.30 -9.36 -6.70
C GLU A 230 -20.72 -9.17 -5.24
N LEU A 231 -22.04 -9.12 -5.01
CA LEU A 231 -22.60 -9.06 -3.66
C LEU A 231 -22.54 -10.43 -3.00
N ILE A 232 -22.10 -10.47 -1.76
CA ILE A 232 -22.13 -11.67 -0.91
C ILE A 232 -23.45 -11.67 -0.15
N LYS A 233 -24.21 -12.76 -0.29
CA LYS A 233 -25.51 -12.93 0.37
C LYS A 233 -25.47 -14.04 1.40
N ALA A 234 -26.05 -13.78 2.57
CA ALA A 234 -26.34 -14.79 3.58
C ALA A 234 -27.78 -14.59 4.05
N ASN A 235 -28.55 -15.68 4.15
CA ASN A 235 -29.98 -15.64 4.56
C ASN A 235 -30.82 -14.61 3.78
N ASN A 236 -30.55 -14.45 2.48
CA ASN A 236 -31.20 -13.48 1.58
C ASN A 236 -30.90 -11.99 1.86
N GLU A 237 -29.95 -11.68 2.74
CA GLU A 237 -29.45 -10.33 3.02
C GLU A 237 -28.07 -10.12 2.38
N ASN A 238 -27.78 -8.89 1.95
CA ASN A 238 -26.45 -8.53 1.44
C ASN A 238 -25.52 -8.27 2.64
N VAL A 239 -24.54 -9.15 2.85
CA VAL A 239 -23.63 -9.11 4.00
C VAL A 239 -22.22 -8.63 3.67
N GLY A 240 -21.90 -8.47 2.38
CA GLY A 240 -20.61 -7.97 1.94
C GLY A 240 -20.46 -7.92 0.42
N THR A 241 -19.25 -7.68 -0.04
CA THR A 241 -18.89 -7.65 -1.46
C THR A 241 -17.58 -8.37 -1.72
N ARG A 242 -17.52 -9.13 -2.82
CA ARG A 242 -16.25 -9.54 -3.38
C ARG A 242 -15.52 -8.28 -3.85
N THR A 243 -14.28 -8.09 -3.43
CA THR A 243 -13.48 -6.90 -3.77
C THR A 243 -12.24 -7.33 -4.52
N LYS A 244 -11.94 -6.62 -5.60
CA LYS A 244 -10.78 -6.87 -6.47
C LYS A 244 -9.84 -5.69 -6.40
N VAL A 245 -8.58 -5.95 -6.10
CA VAL A 245 -7.52 -4.95 -6.03
C VAL A 245 -6.45 -5.28 -7.06
N LYS A 246 -6.22 -4.38 -8.01
CA LYS A 246 -5.14 -4.51 -8.99
C LYS A 246 -3.96 -3.61 -8.61
N VAL A 247 -2.77 -4.19 -8.54
CA VAL A 247 -1.52 -3.43 -8.33
C VAL A 247 -1.10 -2.81 -9.67
N VAL A 248 -1.63 -1.65 -10.02
CA VAL A 248 -1.38 -1.02 -11.34
C VAL A 248 0.00 -0.39 -11.47
N LYS A 249 0.69 -0.18 -10.35
CA LYS A 249 2.08 0.27 -10.30
C LYS A 249 2.74 -0.32 -9.07
N ASN A 250 3.97 -0.81 -9.24
CA ASN A 250 4.81 -1.31 -8.18
C ASN A 250 6.28 -0.98 -8.50
N LYS A 251 6.99 -0.33 -7.57
CA LYS A 251 8.41 0.02 -7.69
C LYS A 251 9.32 -0.87 -6.83
N VAL A 252 8.75 -1.80 -6.07
CA VAL A 252 9.50 -2.66 -5.12
C VAL A 252 9.38 -4.14 -5.46
N ALA A 253 8.45 -4.51 -6.35
CA ALA A 253 8.26 -5.86 -6.88
C ALA A 253 7.52 -5.78 -8.24
N PRO A 254 7.36 -6.89 -8.97
CA PRO A 254 6.63 -6.90 -10.23
C PRO A 254 5.19 -6.37 -10.10
N PRO A 255 4.74 -5.47 -10.99
CA PRO A 255 3.38 -4.92 -10.97
C PRO A 255 2.35 -5.88 -11.61
N PHE A 256 1.08 -5.43 -11.63
CA PHE A 256 -0.07 -6.03 -12.31
C PHE A 256 -0.66 -7.30 -11.72
N LYS A 257 -0.14 -7.77 -10.59
CA LYS A 257 -0.80 -8.78 -9.76
C LYS A 257 -2.17 -8.26 -9.29
N VAL A 258 -3.08 -9.22 -9.07
CA VAL A 258 -4.45 -9.00 -8.64
C VAL A 258 -4.66 -9.73 -7.32
N ALA A 259 -5.26 -9.04 -6.36
CA ALA A 259 -5.76 -9.60 -5.11
C ALA A 259 -7.29 -9.62 -5.16
N GLU A 260 -7.90 -10.70 -4.68
CA GLU A 260 -9.34 -10.80 -4.48
C GLU A 260 -9.64 -11.30 -3.08
N PHE A 261 -10.61 -10.68 -2.42
CA PHE A 261 -11.01 -11.01 -1.06
C PHE A 261 -12.44 -10.58 -0.80
N ASP A 262 -13.01 -11.09 0.29
CA ASP A 262 -14.35 -10.73 0.73
C ASP A 262 -14.27 -9.53 1.67
N LEU A 263 -15.02 -8.47 1.33
CA LEU A 263 -15.19 -7.27 2.15
C LEU A 263 -16.55 -7.34 2.82
N MET A 264 -16.58 -7.68 4.10
CA MET A 264 -17.78 -7.87 4.89
C MET A 264 -18.23 -6.55 5.51
N TYR A 265 -19.53 -6.29 5.50
CA TYR A 265 -20.06 -5.07 6.11
C TYR A 265 -19.89 -5.10 7.63
N GLY A 266 -19.45 -4.00 8.21
CA GLY A 266 -19.21 -3.88 9.66
C GLY A 266 -17.89 -4.49 10.17
N THR A 267 -17.34 -5.52 9.53
CA THR A 267 -16.11 -6.22 10.00
C THR A 267 -14.91 -6.07 9.08
N GLY A 268 -15.10 -5.62 7.83
CA GLY A 268 -14.01 -5.35 6.89
C GLY A 268 -13.52 -6.58 6.13
N ILE A 269 -12.22 -6.64 5.86
CA ILE A 269 -11.60 -7.70 5.07
C ILE A 269 -11.63 -9.02 5.84
N SER A 270 -12.26 -10.03 5.25
CA SER A 270 -12.37 -11.37 5.82
C SER A 270 -11.04 -12.13 5.69
N LYS A 271 -10.30 -12.27 6.79
CA LYS A 271 -9.02 -12.99 6.84
C LYS A 271 -9.20 -14.48 6.54
N GLU A 272 -10.17 -15.14 7.17
CA GLU A 272 -10.45 -16.57 7.04
C GLU A 272 -10.88 -16.89 5.60
N GLY A 273 -11.77 -16.07 5.04
CA GLY A 273 -12.19 -16.19 3.64
C GLY A 273 -11.03 -16.07 2.65
N THR A 274 -10.03 -15.23 2.96
CA THR A 274 -8.82 -15.07 2.15
C THR A 274 -7.90 -16.29 2.27
N LEU A 275 -7.71 -16.82 3.49
CA LEU A 275 -6.94 -18.05 3.72
C LEU A 275 -7.54 -19.24 2.99
N ILE A 276 -8.86 -19.37 2.99
CA ILE A 276 -9.56 -20.44 2.27
C ILE A 276 -9.35 -20.33 0.76
N ASP A 277 -9.51 -19.13 0.20
CA ASP A 277 -9.35 -18.92 -1.24
C ASP A 277 -7.92 -19.24 -1.70
N ILE A 278 -6.92 -18.68 -1.00
CA ILE A 278 -5.51 -18.87 -1.33
C ILE A 278 -5.08 -20.32 -1.06
N GLY A 279 -5.43 -20.86 0.10
CA GLY A 279 -5.12 -22.25 0.48
C GLY A 279 -5.74 -23.27 -0.48
N THR A 280 -6.95 -23.01 -1.00
CA THR A 280 -7.55 -23.84 -2.04
C THR A 280 -6.81 -23.70 -3.36
N SER A 281 -6.40 -22.48 -3.74
CA SER A 281 -5.67 -22.26 -5.00
C SER A 281 -4.26 -22.86 -5.02
N MET A 282 -3.68 -23.09 -3.84
CA MET A 282 -2.35 -23.68 -3.64
C MET A 282 -2.41 -25.17 -3.26
N ASP A 283 -3.59 -25.80 -3.33
CA ASP A 283 -3.82 -27.20 -2.93
C ASP A 283 -3.44 -27.53 -1.47
N ILE A 284 -3.34 -26.51 -0.61
CA ILE A 284 -3.15 -26.67 0.85
C ILE A 284 -4.46 -27.10 1.51
N ILE A 285 -5.58 -26.52 1.05
CA ILE A 285 -6.94 -26.88 1.47
C ILE A 285 -7.57 -27.67 0.33
N ASN A 286 -8.01 -28.89 0.62
CA ASN A 286 -8.64 -29.76 -0.34
C ASN A 286 -10.13 -29.40 -0.50
N LYS A 287 -10.57 -29.19 -1.74
CA LYS A 287 -11.98 -28.95 -2.08
C LYS A 287 -12.55 -30.09 -2.91
N SER A 288 -13.50 -30.83 -2.35
CA SER A 288 -14.23 -31.91 -3.02
C SER A 288 -15.70 -31.52 -3.21
N GLY A 289 -16.03 -31.03 -4.41
CA GLY A 289 -17.35 -30.46 -4.68
C GLY A 289 -17.62 -29.23 -3.81
N ALA A 290 -18.60 -29.33 -2.92
CA ALA A 290 -18.93 -28.27 -1.95
C ALA A 290 -18.17 -28.38 -0.61
N TRP A 291 -17.44 -29.48 -0.37
CA TRP A 291 -16.77 -29.74 0.91
C TRP A 291 -15.32 -29.23 0.92
N TYR A 292 -14.93 -28.59 2.01
CA TYR A 292 -13.56 -28.17 2.29
C TYR A 292 -12.94 -29.08 3.36
N SER A 293 -11.67 -29.43 3.22
CA SER A 293 -10.95 -30.28 4.15
C SER A 293 -9.48 -29.89 4.25
N TYR A 294 -8.91 -29.99 5.45
CA TYR A 294 -7.51 -29.70 5.72
C TYR A 294 -6.90 -30.88 6.47
N ASN A 295 -5.75 -31.40 6.02
CA ASN A 295 -5.09 -32.59 6.58
C ASN A 295 -6.01 -33.82 6.80
N GLY A 296 -7.01 -34.00 5.93
CA GLY A 296 -7.99 -35.09 6.01
C GLY A 296 -9.19 -34.82 6.93
N GLU A 297 -9.16 -33.74 7.71
CA GLU A 297 -10.28 -33.30 8.55
C GLU A 297 -11.25 -32.39 7.78
N ARG A 298 -12.55 -32.56 8.01
CA ARG A 298 -13.59 -31.79 7.31
C ARG A 298 -13.80 -30.43 7.98
N MET A 299 -13.48 -29.36 7.25
CA MET A 299 -13.74 -27.99 7.69
C MET A 299 -15.22 -27.59 7.54
N GLY A 300 -15.93 -28.19 6.59
CA GLY A 300 -17.37 -27.98 6.41
C GLY A 300 -17.82 -27.94 4.96
N GLN A 301 -19.15 -27.83 4.77
CA GLN A 301 -19.78 -27.70 3.45
C GLN A 301 -20.01 -26.23 3.13
N GLY A 302 -19.41 -25.75 2.03
CA GLY A 302 -19.45 -24.36 1.59
C GLY A 302 -18.41 -23.48 2.29
N LYS A 303 -18.13 -22.32 1.65
CA LYS A 303 -17.08 -21.40 2.12
C LYS A 303 -17.40 -20.80 3.50
N GLU A 304 -18.66 -20.45 3.76
CA GLU A 304 -19.06 -19.87 5.06
C GLU A 304 -18.88 -20.85 6.22
N SER A 305 -19.19 -22.14 6.04
CA SER A 305 -18.92 -23.16 7.07
C SER A 305 -17.41 -23.34 7.31
N ALA A 306 -16.59 -23.32 6.25
CA ALA A 306 -15.15 -23.38 6.39
C ALA A 306 -14.57 -22.15 7.10
N LYS A 307 -15.15 -20.95 6.89
CA LYS A 307 -14.79 -19.73 7.64
C LYS A 307 -15.13 -19.86 9.12
N ALA A 308 -16.30 -20.40 9.45
CA ALA A 308 -16.68 -20.66 10.84
C ALA A 308 -15.69 -21.62 11.52
N TYR A 309 -15.30 -22.70 10.82
CA TYR A 309 -14.28 -23.63 11.31
C TYR A 309 -12.94 -22.94 11.64
N LEU A 310 -12.42 -22.10 10.74
CA LEU A 310 -11.16 -21.37 10.99
C LEU A 310 -11.27 -20.35 12.14
N ASN A 311 -12.44 -19.76 12.34
CA ASN A 311 -12.68 -18.89 13.50
C ASN A 311 -12.70 -19.67 14.82
N GLU A 312 -13.21 -20.91 14.81
CA GLU A 312 -13.24 -21.79 15.98
C GLU A 312 -11.87 -22.43 16.27
N HIS A 313 -11.01 -22.54 15.26
CA HIS A 313 -9.69 -23.19 15.32
C HIS A 313 -8.58 -22.22 14.84
N PRO A 314 -8.26 -21.17 15.62
CA PRO A 314 -7.28 -20.14 15.23
C PRO A 314 -5.86 -20.71 15.00
N GLU A 315 -5.50 -21.79 15.68
CA GLU A 315 -4.23 -22.50 15.47
C GLU A 315 -4.10 -23.06 14.06
N VAL A 316 -5.19 -23.61 13.49
CA VAL A 316 -5.24 -24.11 12.12
C VAL A 316 -5.15 -22.95 11.13
N ALA A 317 -5.83 -21.83 11.41
CA ALA A 317 -5.75 -20.64 10.58
C ALA A 317 -4.32 -20.08 10.51
N LEU A 318 -3.61 -20.03 11.65
CA LEU A 318 -2.21 -19.60 11.73
C LEU A 318 -1.26 -20.56 11.02
N GLU A 319 -1.49 -21.87 11.14
CA GLU A 319 -0.71 -22.89 10.43
C GLU A 319 -0.84 -22.71 8.90
N ILE A 320 -2.07 -22.58 8.40
CA ILE A 320 -2.35 -22.35 6.98
C ILE A 320 -1.71 -21.05 6.49
N ASP A 321 -1.84 -19.94 7.24
CA ASP A 321 -1.20 -18.66 6.90
C ASP A 321 0.32 -18.81 6.79
N ARG A 322 0.96 -19.53 7.72
CA ARG A 322 2.40 -19.79 7.69
C ARG A 322 2.80 -20.58 6.45
N ILE A 323 2.11 -21.69 6.16
CA ILE A 323 2.40 -22.53 4.98
C ILE A 323 2.27 -21.71 3.69
N ILE A 324 1.22 -20.89 3.57
CA ILE A 324 1.03 -20.00 2.41
C ILE A 324 2.22 -19.06 2.26
N ARG A 325 2.63 -18.38 3.33
CA ARG A 325 3.74 -17.43 3.31
C ARG A 325 5.07 -18.10 2.99
N ASP A 326 5.36 -19.24 3.61
CA ASP A 326 6.60 -19.99 3.40
C ASP A 326 6.71 -20.47 1.94
N THR A 327 5.63 -21.03 1.39
CA THR A 327 5.59 -21.50 0.00
C THR A 327 5.86 -20.38 -1.00
N LEU A 328 5.43 -19.15 -0.69
CA LEU A 328 5.63 -17.98 -1.54
C LEU A 328 6.98 -17.29 -1.34
N ALA A 329 7.62 -17.47 -0.17
CA ALA A 329 8.94 -16.91 0.14
C ALA A 329 10.09 -17.63 -0.57
N VAL A 330 9.93 -18.90 -0.97
CA VAL A 330 10.94 -19.68 -1.72
C VAL A 330 11.01 -19.27 -3.21
N GLY A 331 10.21 -18.30 -3.63
CA GLY A 331 10.01 -17.93 -5.04
C GLY A 331 10.78 -16.75 -5.67
N PRO A 332 11.76 -16.04 -5.09
CA PRO A 332 12.55 -15.08 -5.86
C PRO A 332 13.77 -15.74 -6.50
N GLU A 333 13.80 -15.72 -7.84
CA GLU A 333 14.94 -16.13 -8.69
C GLU A 333 16.26 -15.47 -8.23
N GLU A 334 17.32 -16.28 -8.17
CA GLU A 334 18.69 -15.78 -8.07
C GLU A 334 18.95 -14.83 -9.25
N ILE A 335 19.26 -13.58 -8.93
CA ILE A 335 19.78 -12.65 -9.92
C ILE A 335 21.23 -13.05 -10.15
N ASP A 336 21.48 -13.82 -11.22
CA ASP A 336 22.83 -14.08 -11.70
C ASP A 336 23.50 -12.74 -12.04
N VAL A 337 24.45 -12.34 -11.21
CA VAL A 337 25.29 -11.16 -11.46
C VAL A 337 26.27 -11.54 -12.56
N ILE A 338 25.92 -11.26 -13.82
CA ILE A 338 26.84 -11.42 -14.95
C ILE A 338 27.95 -10.38 -14.82
N GLY A 339 29.16 -10.81 -14.46
CA GLY A 339 30.34 -9.95 -14.58
C GLY A 339 31.56 -10.27 -13.72
N GLU A 340 32.08 -11.50 -13.76
CA GLU A 340 33.51 -11.75 -13.51
C GLU A 340 34.04 -12.75 -14.54
N GLU A 341 34.42 -12.26 -15.73
CA GLU A 341 35.42 -12.96 -16.53
C GLU A 341 36.79 -12.69 -15.89
N VAL A 342 37.26 -13.66 -15.11
CA VAL A 342 38.66 -13.69 -14.67
C VAL A 342 39.49 -14.22 -15.83
N HIS A 343 40.21 -13.32 -16.50
CA HIS A 343 41.32 -13.70 -17.37
C HIS A 343 42.42 -14.33 -16.50
N GLU A 344 42.54 -15.65 -16.53
CA GLU A 344 43.76 -16.34 -16.10
C GLU A 344 44.84 -16.13 -17.18
N GLU A 345 45.79 -15.24 -16.92
CA GLU A 345 47.09 -15.25 -17.61
C GLU A 345 47.89 -16.46 -17.09
N GLN A 346 48.18 -17.42 -17.96
CA GLN A 346 49.15 -18.48 -17.71
C GLN A 346 50.56 -17.95 -17.98
N GLU A 347 51.47 -18.19 -17.02
CA GLU A 347 52.93 -17.98 -17.11
C GLU A 347 53.61 -18.82 -18.20
#